data_AF-A0A8J5S5N2-F1
#
_entry.id   AF-A0A8J5S5N2-F1
#
_cell.length_a   1.000
_cell.length_b   1.000
_cell.length_c   1.000
_cell.angle_alpha   90.00
_cell.angle_beta   90.00
_cell.angle_gamma   90.00
#
_symmetry.space_group_name_H-M   'P 1'
#
loop_
_entity.id
_entity.type
_entity.pdbx_description
1 polymer ?
#
loop_
_entity_poly.entity_id
_entity_poly.type
_entity_poly.pdbx_seq_one_letter_code
_entity_poly.pdbx_strand_id
1 'polypeptide(L)'
;MFALISLHTFLYGCNLFMWKRTRISHNFIFDFSSSTALTHRDAFLMSASIMCTVVGALIINLFLKNAGVPYANALPGALLLLSTGVLFGPFDIFYRSTRYCFMRAMRNIIFSPFYKVLMADFFMADQLTSQIPLLRHMEFTACYFMAGSFGTHPYDTCNSGPM
;
A
#
# COMPACT_ATOMS: atom_id res chain seq x y z
N MET A 1 9.54 1.78 -2.48
CA MET A 1 8.15 1.27 -2.36
C MET A 1 7.37 2.00 -1.25
N PHE A 2 7.70 1.84 0.03
CA PHE A 2 6.90 2.41 1.14
C PHE A 2 6.77 3.94 1.16
N ALA A 3 7.81 4.67 0.73
CA ALA A 3 7.74 6.12 0.60
C ALA A 3 6.70 6.57 -0.44
N LEU A 4 6.57 5.83 -1.56
CA LEU A 4 5.56 6.10 -2.59
C LEU A 4 4.15 5.82 -2.04
N ILE A 5 3.97 4.77 -1.23
CA ILE A 5 2.70 4.49 -0.53
C ILE A 5 2.34 5.65 0.39
N SER A 6 3.27 6.08 1.25
CA SER A 6 3.04 7.18 2.19
C SER A 6 2.71 8.49 1.47
N LEU A 7 3.45 8.81 0.39
CA LEU A 7 3.20 9.98 -0.45
C LEU A 7 1.80 9.93 -1.08
N HIS A 8 1.41 8.78 -1.62
CA HIS A 8 0.09 8.63 -2.25
C HIS A 8 -1.04 8.79 -1.23
N THR A 9 -0.94 8.16 -0.05
CA THR A 9 -1.91 8.33 1.03
C THR A 9 -1.98 9.78 1.50
N PHE A 10 -0.85 10.49 1.53
CA PHE A 10 -0.80 11.92 1.84
C PHE A 10 -1.53 12.77 0.79
N LEU A 11 -1.26 12.56 -0.50
CA LEU A 11 -1.95 13.25 -1.60
C LEU A 11 -3.45 12.95 -1.61
N TYR A 12 -3.84 11.71 -1.31
CA TYR A 12 -5.23 11.33 -1.12
C TYR A 12 -5.88 12.09 0.05
N GLY A 13 -5.17 12.26 1.17
CA GLY A 13 -5.59 13.13 2.27
C GLY A 13 -5.79 14.60 1.85
N CYS A 14 -4.90 15.13 1.01
CA CYS A 14 -5.05 16.47 0.42
C CYS A 14 -6.30 16.57 -0.46
N ASN A 15 -6.60 15.56 -1.28
CA ASN A 15 -7.82 15.52 -2.09
C ASN A 15 -9.09 15.57 -1.21
N LEU A 16 -9.15 14.74 -0.16
CA LEU A 16 -10.26 14.75 0.82
C LEU A 16 -10.40 16.11 1.52
N PHE A 17 -9.28 16.76 1.85
CA PHE A 17 -9.28 18.08 2.45
C PHE A 17 -9.83 19.15 1.49
N MET A 18 -9.41 19.13 0.23
CA MET A 18 -9.90 20.07 -0.79
C MET A 18 -11.39 19.88 -1.05
N TRP A 19 -11.87 18.64 -1.20
CA TRP A 19 -13.30 18.35 -1.33
C TRP A 19 -14.12 18.83 -0.13
N LYS A 20 -13.57 18.71 1.09
CA LYS A 20 -14.22 19.25 2.28
C LYS A 20 -14.29 20.78 2.24
N ARG A 21 -13.23 21.46 1.77
CA ARG A 21 -13.21 22.93 1.64
C ARG A 21 -14.15 23.44 0.56
N THR A 22 -14.26 22.75 -0.57
CA THR A 22 -15.18 23.10 -1.66
C THR A 22 -16.62 22.65 -1.42
N ARG A 23 -16.92 22.08 -0.24
CA ARG A 23 -18.25 21.58 0.18
C ARG A 23 -18.79 20.46 -0.73
N ILE A 24 -17.91 19.72 -1.41
CA ILE A 24 -18.27 18.56 -2.20
C ILE A 24 -18.46 17.35 -1.27
N SER A 25 -19.64 16.73 -1.31
CA SER A 25 -19.96 15.54 -0.53
C SER A 25 -19.34 14.29 -1.16
N HIS A 26 -18.11 13.96 -0.76
CA HIS A 26 -17.42 12.74 -1.22
C HIS A 26 -18.17 11.45 -0.84
N ASN A 27 -18.93 11.43 0.26
CA ASN A 27 -19.79 10.30 0.64
C ASN A 27 -20.84 10.01 -0.42
N PHE A 28 -21.43 11.08 -1.00
CA PHE A 28 -22.41 10.94 -2.06
C PHE A 28 -21.77 10.49 -3.37
N ILE A 29 -20.62 11.07 -3.75
CA ILE A 29 -19.92 10.74 -5.01
C ILE A 29 -19.47 9.27 -5.03
N PHE A 30 -18.96 8.78 -3.90
CA PHE A 30 -18.44 7.42 -3.80
C PHE A 30 -19.44 6.41 -3.23
N ASP A 31 -20.68 6.83 -3.00
CA ASP A 31 -21.76 6.01 -2.42
C ASP A 31 -21.32 5.29 -1.12
N PHE A 32 -20.52 5.99 -0.30
CA PHE A 32 -20.05 5.47 0.98
C PHE A 32 -21.09 5.73 2.06
N SER A 33 -21.38 4.71 2.88
CA SER A 33 -22.11 4.92 4.12
C SER A 33 -21.32 5.88 5.03
N SER A 34 -22.01 6.78 5.74
CA SER A 34 -21.37 7.73 6.67
C SER A 34 -20.51 7.07 7.75
N SER A 35 -20.71 5.77 8.02
CA SER A 35 -19.92 4.95 8.94
C SER A 35 -18.61 4.41 8.36
N THR A 36 -18.46 4.39 7.04
CA THR A 36 -17.30 3.80 6.33
C THR A 36 -16.42 4.87 5.67
N ALA A 37 -16.89 6.11 5.63
CA ALA A 37 -16.19 7.23 5.00
C ALA A 37 -14.88 7.56 5.74
N LEU A 38 -13.76 7.54 5.00
CA LEU A 38 -12.45 7.90 5.54
C LEU A 38 -12.34 9.42 5.67
N THR A 39 -11.99 9.92 6.85
CA THR A 39 -11.79 11.37 7.05
C THR A 39 -10.38 11.78 6.59
N HIS A 40 -10.24 12.99 6.03
CA HIS A 40 -8.92 13.59 5.71
C HIS A 40 -7.89 13.51 6.87
N ARG A 41 -8.34 13.66 8.12
CA ARG A 41 -7.48 13.51 9.32
C ARG A 41 -6.93 12.10 9.46
N ASP A 42 -7.77 11.09 9.23
CA ASP A 42 -7.40 9.69 9.33
C ASP A 42 -6.39 9.36 8.22
N ALA A 43 -6.61 9.86 7.00
CA ALA A 43 -5.67 9.69 5.89
C ALA A 43 -4.29 10.29 6.19
N PHE A 44 -4.22 11.50 6.77
CA PHE A 44 -2.95 12.09 7.20
C PHE A 44 -2.29 11.33 8.36
N LEU A 45 -3.08 10.85 9.32
CA LEU A 45 -2.56 10.04 10.41
C LEU A 45 -1.98 8.71 9.90
N MET A 46 -2.64 8.07 8.94
CA MET A 46 -2.17 6.86 8.28
C MET A 46 -0.87 7.09 7.50
N SER A 47 -0.77 8.19 6.73
CA SER A 47 0.45 8.47 5.98
C SER A 47 1.63 8.77 6.90
N ALA A 48 1.40 9.52 7.99
CA ALA A 48 2.39 9.82 9.00
C ALA A 48 2.84 8.57 9.78
N SER A 49 1.91 7.69 10.16
CA SER A 49 2.27 6.45 10.86
C SER A 49 3.11 5.52 9.98
N ILE A 50 2.74 5.36 8.70
CA ILE A 50 3.52 4.56 7.73
C ILE A 50 4.93 5.14 7.59
N MET A 51 5.06 6.45 7.42
CA MET A 51 6.38 7.09 7.30
C MET A 51 7.21 6.93 8.58
N CYS A 52 6.59 7.12 9.75
CA CYS A 52 7.24 6.95 11.04
C CYS A 52 7.75 5.52 11.23
N THR A 53 6.94 4.52 10.90
CA THR A 53 7.36 3.10 10.93
C THR A 53 8.53 2.83 9.99
N VAL A 54 8.50 3.36 8.77
CA VAL A 54 9.59 3.19 7.79
C VAL A 54 10.88 3.82 8.29
N VAL A 55 10.84 5.08 8.75
CA VAL A 55 12.01 5.78 9.29
C VAL A 55 12.55 5.09 10.53
N GLY A 56 11.67 4.72 11.48
CA GLY A 56 12.05 3.99 12.68
C GLY A 56 12.74 2.67 12.35
N ALA A 57 12.23 1.93 11.36
CA ALA A 57 12.84 0.68 10.95
C ALA A 57 14.17 0.86 10.20
N LEU A 58 14.32 1.93 9.41
CA LEU A 58 15.62 2.30 8.80
C LEU A 58 16.66 2.65 9.87
N ILE A 59 16.26 3.37 10.92
CA ILE A 59 17.13 3.70 12.04
C ILE A 59 17.56 2.42 12.77
N ILE A 60 16.62 1.52 13.09
CA ILE A 60 16.93 0.21 13.69
C ILE A 60 17.88 -0.59 12.78
N ASN A 61 17.64 -0.60 11.47
CA ASN A 61 18.50 -1.26 10.50
C ASN A 61 19.94 -0.73 10.56
N LEU A 62 20.09 0.60 10.59
CA LEU A 62 21.39 1.25 10.65
C LEU A 62 22.13 0.89 11.94
N PHE A 63 21.44 0.88 13.08
CA PHE A 63 22.01 0.44 14.36
C PHE A 63 22.47 -1.03 14.33
N LEU A 64 21.64 -1.95 13.80
CA LEU A 64 21.99 -3.37 13.70
C LEU A 64 23.18 -3.60 12.76
N LYS A 65 23.25 -2.85 11.65
CA LYS A 65 24.36 -2.90 10.71
C LYS A 65 25.66 -2.40 11.35
N ASN A 66 25.58 -1.32 12.13
CA ASN A 66 26.72 -0.80 12.89
C ASN A 66 27.19 -1.77 13.99
N ALA A 67 26.28 -2.56 14.56
CA ALA A 67 26.58 -3.59 15.56
C ALA A 67 27.16 -4.89 14.95
N GLY A 68 27.33 -4.99 13.63
CA GLY A 68 27.94 -6.15 12.97
C GLY A 68 27.06 -7.40 12.90
N VAL A 69 25.74 -7.27 13.08
CA VAL A 69 24.81 -8.41 13.10
C VAL A 69 24.51 -8.86 11.65
N PRO A 70 24.73 -10.14 11.29
CA PRO A 70 24.59 -10.64 9.91
C PRO A 70 23.14 -10.61 9.38
N TYR A 71 22.13 -10.53 10.25
CA TYR A 71 20.71 -10.50 9.88
C TYR A 71 20.17 -9.11 9.49
N ALA A 72 21.02 -8.07 9.47
CA ALA A 72 20.58 -6.71 9.16
C ALA A 72 19.91 -6.58 7.78
N ASN A 73 20.29 -7.40 6.79
CA ASN A 73 19.69 -7.36 5.45
C ASN A 73 18.27 -7.96 5.39
N ALA A 74 17.81 -8.67 6.42
CA ALA A 74 16.46 -9.25 6.48
C ALA A 74 15.39 -8.27 6.96
N LEU A 75 15.79 -7.14 7.57
CA LEU A 75 14.85 -6.18 8.18
C LEU A 75 13.88 -5.53 7.16
N PRO A 76 14.34 -5.10 5.96
CA PRO A 76 13.42 -4.57 4.94
C PRO A 76 12.40 -5.61 4.46
N GLY A 77 12.81 -6.88 4.40
CA GLY A 77 11.92 -8.02 4.10
C GLY A 77 10.91 -8.28 5.21
N ALA A 78 11.34 -8.21 6.48
CA ALA A 78 10.45 -8.35 7.63
C ALA A 78 9.39 -7.23 7.67
N LEU A 79 9.75 -5.99 7.34
CA LEU A 79 8.79 -4.88 7.22
C LEU A 79 7.75 -5.12 6.11
N LEU A 80 8.19 -5.65 4.96
CA LEU A 80 7.28 -6.01 3.86
C LEU A 80 6.29 -7.10 4.30
N LEU A 81 6.78 -8.15 4.95
CA LEU A 81 5.93 -9.23 5.47
C LEU A 81 4.96 -8.71 6.54
N LEU A 82 5.43 -7.86 7.46
CA LEU A 82 4.58 -7.25 8.48
C LEU A 82 3.51 -6.35 7.85
N SER A 83 3.87 -5.48 6.90
CA SER A 83 2.90 -4.59 6.24
C SER A 83 1.85 -5.37 5.44
N THR A 84 2.26 -6.46 4.80
CA THR A 84 1.37 -7.34 4.03
C THR A 84 0.46 -8.12 4.98
N GLY A 85 1.01 -8.67 6.06
CA GLY A 85 0.25 -9.36 7.10
C GLY A 85 -0.75 -8.46 7.81
N VAL A 86 -0.43 -7.18 8.02
CA VAL A 86 -1.37 -6.20 8.56
C VAL A 86 -2.48 -5.89 7.56
N LEU A 87 -2.19 -5.79 6.26
CA LEU A 87 -3.22 -5.52 5.23
C LEU A 87 -4.21 -6.67 5.07
N PHE A 88 -3.74 -7.91 5.04
CA PHE A 88 -4.56 -9.12 4.85
C PHE A 88 -5.05 -9.75 6.17
N GLY A 89 -4.48 -9.35 7.30
CA GLY A 89 -4.77 -9.93 8.60
C GLY A 89 -6.19 -9.61 9.08
N PRO A 90 -6.88 -10.56 9.71
CA PRO A 90 -8.24 -10.37 10.24
C PRO A 90 -8.28 -9.53 11.53
N PHE A 91 -7.13 -9.08 12.03
CA PHE A 91 -7.01 -8.35 13.29
C PHE A 91 -7.61 -6.94 13.18
N ASP A 92 -8.34 -6.51 14.23
CA ASP A 92 -8.89 -5.15 14.41
C ASP A 92 -7.81 -4.08 14.71
N ILE A 93 -6.61 -4.28 14.18
CA ILE A 93 -5.50 -3.35 14.31
C ILE A 93 -5.55 -2.43 13.10
N PHE A 94 -5.80 -1.14 13.29
CA PHE A 94 -5.70 -0.08 12.28
C PHE A 94 -6.81 -0.09 11.18
N TYR A 95 -7.89 0.67 11.41
CA TYR A 95 -8.96 1.00 10.44
C TYR A 95 -9.53 -0.17 9.62
N ARG A 96 -10.22 -1.08 10.32
CA ARG A 96 -10.89 -2.28 9.77
C ARG A 96 -11.75 -1.98 8.54
N SER A 97 -12.64 -0.98 8.63
CA SER A 97 -13.61 -0.67 7.56
C SER A 97 -12.94 -0.28 6.23
N THR A 98 -11.88 0.52 6.32
CA THR A 98 -11.10 0.97 5.16
C THR A 98 -10.42 -0.19 4.44
N ARG A 99 -9.91 -1.20 5.16
CA ARG A 99 -9.31 -2.40 4.55
C ARG A 99 -10.31 -3.23 3.78
N TYR A 100 -11.47 -3.51 4.38
CA TYR A 100 -12.51 -4.28 3.70
C TYR A 100 -13.04 -3.53 2.46
N CYS A 101 -13.15 -2.21 2.54
CA CYS A 101 -13.49 -1.36 1.39
C CYS A 101 -12.42 -1.48 0.29
N PHE A 102 -11.13 -1.37 0.64
CA PHE A 102 -10.02 -1.52 -0.29
C PHE A 102 -9.98 -2.91 -0.94
N MET A 103 -10.08 -3.98 -0.15
CA MET A 103 -10.08 -5.36 -0.67
C MET A 103 -11.28 -5.62 -1.58
N ARG A 104 -12.45 -5.09 -1.23
CA ARG A 104 -13.65 -5.16 -2.08
C ARG A 104 -13.42 -4.45 -3.42
N ALA A 105 -12.87 -3.24 -3.40
CA ALA A 105 -12.57 -2.48 -4.61
C ALA A 105 -11.54 -3.21 -5.49
N MET A 106 -10.44 -3.69 -4.91
CA MET A 106 -9.43 -4.48 -5.63
C MET A 106 -10.04 -5.72 -6.30
N ARG A 107 -10.88 -6.47 -5.59
CA ARG A 107 -11.59 -7.63 -6.15
C ARG A 107 -12.51 -7.20 -7.30
N ASN A 108 -13.29 -6.14 -7.13
CA ASN A 108 -14.19 -5.65 -8.17
C ASN A 108 -13.42 -5.19 -9.43
N ILE A 109 -12.24 -4.57 -9.27
CA ILE A 109 -11.38 -4.15 -10.38
C ILE A 109 -10.81 -5.37 -11.12
N ILE A 110 -10.29 -6.36 -10.40
CA ILE A 110 -9.70 -7.59 -10.99
C ILE A 110 -10.77 -8.38 -11.75
N PHE A 111 -11.98 -8.49 -11.20
CA PHE A 111 -13.11 -9.20 -11.79
C PHE A 111 -14.11 -8.24 -12.45
N SER A 112 -13.65 -7.10 -12.96
CA SER A 112 -14.47 -6.07 -13.60
C SER A 112 -15.52 -6.59 -14.60
N PRO A 113 -15.25 -7.59 -15.47
CA PRO A 113 -16.29 -8.11 -16.36
C PRO A 113 -17.44 -8.86 -15.66
N PHE A 114 -17.28 -9.26 -14.39
CA PHE A 114 -18.25 -10.08 -13.65
C PHE A 114 -18.99 -9.32 -12.53
N TYR A 115 -18.62 -8.09 -12.22
CA TYR A 115 -19.22 -7.31 -11.12
C TYR A 115 -19.63 -5.90 -11.57
N LYS A 116 -20.63 -5.34 -10.87
CA LYS A 116 -21.02 -3.95 -11.06
C LYS A 116 -19.92 -3.03 -10.54
N VAL A 117 -19.29 -2.28 -11.44
CA VAL A 117 -18.28 -1.28 -11.13
C VAL A 117 -18.96 -0.01 -10.62
N LEU A 118 -18.59 0.43 -9.42
CA LEU A 118 -19.04 1.71 -8.84
C LEU A 118 -18.05 2.83 -9.19
N MET A 119 -18.48 4.09 -9.04
CA MET A 119 -17.61 5.25 -9.24
C MET A 119 -16.35 5.20 -8.35
N ALA A 120 -16.48 4.66 -7.14
CA ALA A 120 -15.36 4.44 -6.22
C ALA A 120 -14.34 3.42 -6.77
N ASP A 121 -14.79 2.38 -7.46
CA ASP A 121 -13.91 1.36 -8.05
C ASP A 121 -13.13 1.94 -9.24
N PHE A 122 -13.77 2.76 -10.07
CA PHE A 122 -13.11 3.47 -11.18
C PHE A 122 -12.08 4.48 -10.67
N PHE A 123 -12.44 5.28 -9.66
CA PHE A 123 -11.52 6.23 -9.04
C PHE A 123 -10.32 5.52 -8.40
N MET A 124 -10.54 4.40 -7.71
CA MET A 124 -9.45 3.59 -7.15
C MET A 124 -8.56 3.01 -8.26
N ALA A 125 -9.13 2.56 -9.37
CA ALA A 125 -8.36 2.09 -10.51
C ALA A 125 -7.46 3.19 -11.09
N ASP A 126 -7.98 4.41 -11.22
CA ASP A 126 -7.18 5.58 -11.63
C ASP A 126 -6.05 5.89 -10.64
N GLN A 127 -6.32 5.76 -9.33
CA GLN A 127 -5.25 5.88 -8.33
C GLN A 127 -4.17 4.81 -8.50
N LEU A 128 -4.52 3.57 -8.89
CA LEU A 128 -3.54 2.51 -9.16
C LEU A 128 -2.70 2.77 -10.41
N THR A 129 -3.23 3.40 -11.45
CA THR A 129 -2.44 3.75 -12.65
C THR A 129 -1.36 4.79 -12.32
N SER A 130 -1.61 5.68 -11.36
CA SER A 130 -0.58 6.59 -10.85
C SER A 130 0.56 5.89 -10.09
N GLN A 131 0.37 4.61 -9.72
CA GLN A 131 1.30 3.81 -8.92
C GLN A 131 2.01 2.70 -9.71
N ILE A 132 2.06 2.77 -11.04
CA ILE A 132 2.78 1.78 -11.88
C ILE A 132 4.21 1.49 -11.38
N PRO A 133 5.04 2.49 -11.02
CA PRO A 133 6.40 2.21 -10.52
C PRO A 133 6.40 1.35 -9.25
N LEU A 134 5.42 1.57 -8.38
CA LEU A 134 5.27 0.80 -7.16
C LEU A 134 4.87 -0.64 -7.44
N LEU A 135 3.95 -0.88 -8.39
CA LEU A 135 3.55 -2.22 -8.80
C LEU A 135 4.74 -3.00 -9.39
N ARG A 136 5.55 -2.35 -10.24
CA ARG A 136 6.79 -2.95 -10.78
C ARG A 136 7.79 -3.30 -9.69
N HIS A 137 7.94 -2.46 -8.66
CA HIS A 137 8.81 -2.77 -7.52
C HIS A 137 8.29 -3.95 -6.68
N MET A 138 6.97 -4.09 -6.54
CA MET A 138 6.36 -5.24 -5.88
C MET A 138 6.60 -6.53 -6.68
N GLU A 139 6.41 -6.49 -7.99
CA GLU A 139 6.68 -7.62 -8.90
C GLU A 139 8.14 -8.08 -8.81
N PHE A 140 9.09 -7.15 -8.92
CA PHE A 140 10.52 -7.47 -8.81
C PHE A 140 10.86 -8.07 -7.45
N THR A 141 10.27 -7.53 -6.37
CA THR A 141 10.49 -8.03 -5.01
C THR A 141 9.92 -9.43 -4.82
N ALA A 142 8.72 -9.69 -5.34
CA ALA A 142 8.11 -11.02 -5.33
C ALA A 142 8.96 -12.03 -6.10
N CYS A 143 9.43 -11.66 -7.30
CA CYS A 143 10.34 -12.47 -8.09
C CYS A 143 11.65 -12.74 -7.36
N TYR A 144 12.25 -11.73 -6.73
CA TYR A 144 13.48 -11.88 -5.95
C TYR A 144 13.34 -12.87 -4.80
N PHE A 145 12.23 -12.82 -4.06
CA PHE A 145 11.96 -13.77 -2.97
C PHE A 145 11.69 -15.19 -3.48
N MET A 146 10.94 -15.35 -4.57
CA MET A 146 10.70 -16.66 -5.17
C MET A 146 11.99 -17.27 -5.71
N ALA A 147 12.77 -16.52 -6.48
CA ALA A 147 14.04 -16.99 -7.03
C ALA A 147 15.07 -17.33 -5.95
N GLY A 148 15.10 -16.54 -4.86
CA GLY A 148 15.89 -16.85 -3.66
C GLY A 148 15.42 -18.13 -2.94
N SER A 149 14.12 -18.39 -2.93
CA SER A 149 13.56 -19.63 -2.36
C SER A 149 13.86 -20.87 -3.20
N PHE A 150 14.04 -20.73 -4.52
CA PHE A 150 14.36 -21.83 -5.44
C PHE A 150 15.86 -22.02 -5.68
N GLY A 151 16.74 -21.25 -5.01
CA GLY A 151 18.19 -21.38 -5.14
C GLY A 151 18.75 -20.95 -6.51
N THR A 152 17.94 -20.29 -7.33
CA THR A 152 18.33 -19.75 -8.65
C THR A 152 18.96 -18.36 -8.51
N HIS A 153 19.85 -17.94 -9.42
CA HIS A 153 20.43 -16.59 -9.39
C HIS A 153 19.32 -15.52 -9.55
N PRO A 154 18.98 -14.76 -8.47
CA PRO A 154 17.73 -13.98 -8.44
C PRO A 154 17.73 -12.77 -9.36
N TYR A 155 18.91 -12.22 -9.66
CA TYR A 155 19.05 -10.97 -10.40
C TYR A 155 18.83 -11.18 -11.92
N ASP A 156 19.41 -12.23 -12.50
CA ASP A 156 19.32 -12.50 -13.94
C ASP A 156 17.92 -13.00 -14.36
N THR A 157 17.24 -13.72 -13.47
CA THR A 157 15.91 -14.29 -13.72
C THR A 157 14.80 -13.24 -13.61
N CYS A 158 14.96 -12.23 -12.75
CA CYS A 158 13.93 -11.21 -12.51
C CYS A 158 14.08 -9.96 -13.39
N ASN A 159 15.22 -9.79 -14.06
CA ASN A 159 15.47 -8.67 -14.98
C ASN A 159 15.29 -9.06 -16.47
N SER A 160 14.89 -10.30 -16.75
CA SER A 160 14.72 -10.87 -18.10
C SER A 160 13.28 -10.81 -18.64
N GLY A 161 12.39 -10.03 -17.99
CA GLY A 161 11.06 -9.72 -18.54
C GLY A 161 11.16 -8.94 -19.85
N PRO A 162 10.28 -9.19 -20.85
CA PRO A 162 10.34 -8.49 -22.12
C PRO A 162 10.10 -6.99 -21.91
N MET A 163 11.03 -6.18 -22.40
CA MET A 163 10.83 -4.74 -22.60
C MET A 163 9.73 -4.47 -23.62
#